data_AF-A0A1Q9TH86-F1
#
_entry.id   AF-A0A1Q9TH86-F1
#
_cell.length_a   1.000
_cell.length_b   1.000
_cell.length_c   1.000
_cell.angle_alpha   90.00
_cell.angle_beta   90.00
_cell.angle_gamma   90.00
#
_symmetry.space_group_name_H-M   'P 1'
#
loop_
_entity.id
_entity.type
_entity.pdbx_description
1 polymer ?
#
loop_
_entity_poly.entity_id
_entity_poly.type
_entity_poly.pdbx_seq_one_letter_code
_entity_poly.pdbx_strand_id
1 'polypeptide(L)'
;MSEAEEHAVLFVRTWAETVLRQIERVDEAREKFHLDSRNYERMEDWSPTEEDVGRAFRALWAEEHTLVWAAHQLEQWRIRLGQLRKRDGVSRDRKLASLRNALEHLVEADFQDGYAVPKEGRGASGSGRGKGRGLASLPDGRLEIAIDGPAVFDMLDTDEVERVALRQVQAIEEELEQDAVERYLSLMEAFPE
;
A
#
# COMPACT_ATOMS: atom_id res chain seq x y z
N MET A 1 23.68 -1.69 -17.53
CA MET A 1 22.46 -1.02 -17.02
C MET A 1 22.68 0.48 -17.08
N SER A 2 21.63 1.31 -17.28
CA SER A 2 21.79 2.77 -17.13
C SER A 2 21.66 3.18 -15.67
N GLU A 3 22.26 4.30 -15.25
CA GLU A 3 22.13 4.82 -13.88
C GLU A 3 20.67 4.97 -13.45
N ALA A 4 19.80 5.47 -14.34
CA ALA A 4 18.37 5.62 -14.07
C ALA A 4 17.67 4.27 -13.85
N GLU A 5 18.10 3.23 -14.54
CA GLU A 5 17.58 1.87 -14.39
C GLU A 5 18.07 1.22 -13.10
N GLU A 6 19.34 1.40 -12.73
CA GLU A 6 19.90 0.94 -11.45
C GLU A 6 19.13 1.51 -10.25
N HIS A 7 18.85 2.82 -10.27
CA HIS A 7 18.03 3.45 -9.23
C HIS A 7 16.59 2.94 -9.24
N ALA A 8 16.00 2.70 -10.41
CA ALA A 8 14.65 2.14 -10.49
C ALA A 8 14.59 0.73 -9.90
N VAL A 9 15.58 -0.12 -10.17
CA VAL A 9 15.71 -1.46 -9.55
C VAL A 9 15.83 -1.33 -8.03
N LEU A 10 16.71 -0.45 -7.54
CA LEU A 10 16.89 -0.17 -6.11
C LEU A 10 15.56 0.23 -5.45
N PHE A 11 14.80 1.13 -6.05
CA PHE A 11 13.54 1.59 -5.48
C PHE A 11 12.44 0.53 -5.56
N VAL A 12 12.36 -0.27 -6.64
CA VAL A 12 11.41 -1.39 -6.68
C VAL A 12 11.70 -2.37 -5.54
N ARG A 13 12.96 -2.76 -5.34
CA ARG A 13 13.36 -3.64 -4.22
C ARG A 13 13.02 -3.02 -2.87
N THR A 14 13.42 -1.77 -2.65
CA THR A 14 13.19 -1.05 -1.39
C THR A 14 11.71 -1.02 -1.02
N TRP A 15 10.84 -0.69 -1.97
CA TRP A 15 9.41 -0.61 -1.73
C TRP A 15 8.75 -1.99 -1.64
N ALA A 16 9.23 -2.99 -2.38
CA ALA A 16 8.74 -4.36 -2.25
C ALA A 16 9.03 -4.92 -0.85
N GLU A 17 10.25 -4.78 -0.34
CA GLU A 17 10.60 -5.18 1.02
C GLU A 17 9.81 -4.38 2.08
N THR A 18 9.53 -3.10 1.81
CA THR A 18 8.72 -2.27 2.71
C THR A 18 7.27 -2.74 2.74
N VAL A 19 6.69 -3.12 1.60
CA VAL A 19 5.35 -3.71 1.55
C VAL A 19 5.29 -4.99 2.39
N LEU A 20 6.27 -5.90 2.26
CA LEU A 20 6.30 -7.14 3.04
C LEU A 20 6.34 -6.89 4.55
N ARG A 21 7.27 -6.04 5.01
CA ARG A 21 7.33 -5.65 6.44
C ARG A 21 6.05 -4.97 6.92
N GLN A 22 5.40 -4.21 6.05
CA GLN A 22 4.20 -3.47 6.40
C GLN A 22 2.97 -4.37 6.47
N ILE A 23 2.91 -5.45 5.68
CA ILE A 23 1.86 -6.48 5.78
C ILE A 23 1.91 -7.16 7.15
N GLU A 24 3.10 -7.58 7.59
CA GLU A 24 3.28 -8.16 8.93
C GLU A 24 2.77 -7.23 10.04
N ARG A 25 3.08 -5.92 9.96
CA ARG A 25 2.60 -4.92 10.92
C ARG A 25 1.08 -4.73 10.88
N VAL A 26 0.49 -4.76 9.68
CA VAL A 26 -0.97 -4.67 9.52
C VAL A 26 -1.63 -5.89 10.14
N ASP A 27 -1.10 -7.09 9.92
CA ASP A 27 -1.64 -8.32 10.49
C ASP A 27 -1.58 -8.31 12.02
N GLU A 28 -0.43 -7.93 12.59
CA GLU A 28 -0.27 -7.77 14.05
C GLU A 28 -1.25 -6.73 14.62
N ALA A 29 -1.38 -5.57 13.98
CA ALA A 29 -2.28 -4.52 14.41
C ALA A 29 -3.77 -4.94 14.30
N ARG A 30 -4.10 -5.71 13.26
CA ARG A 30 -5.46 -6.23 13.02
C ARG A 30 -5.83 -7.28 14.04
N GLU A 31 -4.94 -8.24 14.30
CA GLU A 31 -5.13 -9.24 15.35
C GLU A 31 -5.35 -8.56 16.71
N LYS A 32 -4.49 -7.59 17.05
CA LYS A 32 -4.60 -6.82 18.29
C LYS A 32 -5.93 -6.09 18.39
N PHE A 33 -6.32 -5.35 17.36
CA PHE A 33 -7.56 -4.60 17.35
C PHE A 33 -8.79 -5.51 17.49
N HIS A 34 -8.85 -6.62 16.75
CA HIS A 34 -9.95 -7.57 16.87
C HIS A 34 -10.01 -8.27 18.24
N LEU A 35 -8.86 -8.59 18.82
CA LEU A 35 -8.79 -9.16 20.16
C LEU A 35 -9.28 -8.15 21.21
N ASP A 36 -8.79 -6.92 21.15
CA ASP A 36 -9.15 -5.86 22.09
C ASP A 36 -10.63 -5.52 21.99
N SER A 37 -11.15 -5.35 20.76
CA SER A 37 -12.58 -5.10 20.49
C SER A 37 -13.47 -6.22 21.03
N ARG A 38 -13.16 -7.49 20.73
CA ARG A 38 -13.93 -8.65 21.23
C ARG A 38 -13.88 -8.77 22.75
N ASN A 39 -12.75 -8.47 23.35
CA ASN A 39 -12.60 -8.55 24.81
C ASN A 39 -13.30 -7.39 25.51
N TYR A 40 -13.31 -6.19 24.91
CA TYR A 40 -14.05 -5.03 25.41
C TYR A 40 -15.55 -5.33 25.53
N GLU A 41 -16.15 -5.96 24.51
CA GLU A 41 -17.57 -6.35 24.50
C GLU A 41 -17.98 -7.28 25.65
N ARG A 42 -17.02 -8.00 26.26
CA ARG A 42 -17.30 -8.90 27.38
C ARG A 42 -17.56 -8.14 28.69
N MET A 43 -17.11 -6.89 28.80
CA MET A 43 -17.33 -6.02 29.97
C MET A 43 -16.92 -6.66 31.31
N GLU A 44 -15.84 -7.43 31.30
CA GLU A 44 -15.27 -8.11 32.46
C GLU A 44 -14.18 -7.24 33.11
N ASP A 45 -13.78 -7.56 34.35
CA ASP A 45 -12.73 -6.81 35.06
C ASP A 45 -11.35 -6.86 34.36
N TRP A 46 -11.13 -7.87 33.53
CA TRP A 46 -9.93 -8.04 32.71
C TRP A 46 -10.07 -7.49 31.29
N SER A 47 -11.27 -7.04 30.90
CA SER A 47 -11.51 -6.47 29.57
C SER A 47 -10.67 -5.20 29.36
N PRO A 48 -10.15 -4.99 28.14
CA PRO A 48 -9.49 -3.74 27.79
C PRO A 48 -10.46 -2.57 27.97
N THR A 49 -9.94 -1.38 28.20
CA THR A 49 -10.76 -0.16 28.28
C THR A 49 -11.15 0.33 26.88
N GLU A 50 -12.11 1.26 26.81
CA GLU A 50 -12.44 1.95 25.56
C GLU A 50 -11.22 2.70 24.98
N GLU A 51 -10.34 3.23 25.85
CA GLU A 51 -9.10 3.88 25.43
C GLU A 51 -8.13 2.88 24.77
N ASP A 52 -8.05 1.66 25.29
CA ASP A 52 -7.21 0.60 24.74
C ASP A 52 -7.68 0.18 23.35
N VAL A 53 -8.99 -0.02 23.17
CA VAL A 53 -9.60 -0.31 21.86
C VAL A 53 -9.33 0.83 20.89
N GLY A 54 -9.54 2.08 21.33
CA GLY A 54 -9.27 3.26 20.51
C GLY A 54 -7.79 3.38 20.13
N ARG A 55 -6.86 2.96 21.00
CA ARG A 55 -5.42 2.93 20.70
C ARG A 55 -5.08 1.86 19.68
N ALA A 56 -5.65 0.67 19.81
CA ALA A 56 -5.48 -0.41 18.84
C ALA A 56 -6.03 -0.02 17.46
N PHE A 57 -7.20 0.62 17.41
CA PHE A 57 -7.77 1.16 16.17
C PHE A 57 -6.84 2.19 15.51
N ARG A 58 -6.33 3.17 16.26
CA ARG A 58 -5.42 4.19 15.72
C ARG A 58 -4.13 3.58 15.15
N ALA A 59 -3.61 2.53 15.80
CA ALA A 59 -2.47 1.79 15.30
C ALA A 59 -2.81 1.08 13.98
N LEU A 60 -3.90 0.29 13.97
CA LEU A 60 -4.38 -0.39 12.76
C LEU A 60 -4.57 0.60 11.60
N TRP A 61 -5.29 1.69 11.83
CA TRP A 61 -5.53 2.75 10.84
C TRP A 61 -4.24 3.30 10.23
N ALA A 62 -3.22 3.55 11.06
CA ALA A 62 -1.94 4.09 10.61
C ALA A 62 -1.12 3.07 9.81
N GLU A 63 -1.07 1.82 10.25
CA GLU A 63 -0.36 0.75 9.56
C GLU A 63 -1.03 0.46 8.21
N GLU A 64 -2.35 0.42 8.18
CA GLU A 64 -3.16 0.27 6.96
C GLU A 64 -2.88 1.42 5.97
N HIS A 65 -2.96 2.68 6.41
CA HIS A 65 -2.62 3.81 5.53
C HIS A 65 -1.19 3.73 4.98
N THR A 66 -0.24 3.30 5.81
CA THR A 66 1.17 3.13 5.41
C THR A 66 1.32 2.04 4.35
N LEU A 67 0.56 0.94 4.46
CA LEU A 67 0.54 -0.12 3.45
C LEU A 67 0.05 0.37 2.09
N VAL A 68 -1.03 1.17 2.03
CA VAL A 68 -1.49 1.77 0.76
C VAL A 68 -0.36 2.57 0.12
N TRP A 69 0.35 3.39 0.92
CA TRP A 69 1.43 4.19 0.39
C TRP A 69 2.59 3.36 -0.14
N ALA A 70 3.03 2.37 0.63
CA ALA A 70 4.11 1.47 0.23
C ALA A 70 3.76 0.72 -1.06
N ALA A 71 2.55 0.16 -1.15
CA ALA A 71 2.05 -0.54 -2.34
C ALA A 71 1.97 0.40 -3.55
N HIS A 72 1.50 1.64 -3.36
CA HIS A 72 1.46 2.62 -4.43
C HIS A 72 2.85 3.00 -4.93
N GLN A 73 3.81 3.24 -4.03
CA GLN A 73 5.19 3.54 -4.42
C GLN A 73 5.83 2.39 -5.18
N LEU A 74 5.63 1.15 -4.71
CA LEU A 74 6.08 -0.05 -5.42
C LEU A 74 5.51 -0.08 -6.86
N GLU A 75 4.21 0.13 -7.03
CA GLU A 75 3.59 0.19 -8.36
C GLU A 75 4.24 1.25 -9.26
N GLN A 76 4.41 2.48 -8.77
CA GLN A 76 4.98 3.57 -9.56
C GLN A 76 6.40 3.27 -10.02
N TRP A 77 7.25 2.71 -9.15
CA TRP A 77 8.62 2.35 -9.49
C TRP A 77 8.68 1.15 -10.44
N ARG A 78 7.77 0.18 -10.33
CA ARG A 78 7.66 -0.93 -11.30
C ARG A 78 7.29 -0.44 -12.69
N ILE A 79 6.31 0.46 -12.78
CA ILE A 79 5.92 1.08 -14.04
C ILE A 79 7.11 1.84 -14.63
N ARG A 80 7.82 2.62 -13.81
CA ARG A 80 9.01 3.37 -14.23
C ARG A 80 10.11 2.44 -14.76
N LEU A 81 10.38 1.35 -14.05
CA LEU A 81 11.37 0.35 -14.47
C LEU A 81 10.98 -0.31 -15.80
N GLY A 82 9.70 -0.69 -15.95
CA GLY A 82 9.17 -1.23 -17.21
C GLY A 82 9.37 -0.27 -18.39
N GLN A 83 9.08 1.02 -18.20
CA GLN A 83 9.30 2.06 -19.20
C GLN A 83 10.79 2.20 -19.60
N LEU A 84 11.71 2.21 -18.62
CA LEU A 84 13.15 2.29 -18.87
C LEU A 84 13.64 1.09 -19.68
N ARG A 85 13.10 -0.09 -19.40
CA ARG A 85 13.41 -1.35 -20.10
C ARG A 85 12.66 -1.54 -21.41
N LYS A 86 11.82 -0.58 -21.82
CA LYS A 86 10.91 -0.69 -22.98
C LYS A 86 10.07 -1.98 -22.93
N ARG A 87 9.73 -2.42 -21.72
CA ARG A 87 8.79 -3.51 -21.47
C ARG A 87 7.41 -2.89 -21.30
N ASP A 88 6.64 -2.89 -22.38
CA ASP A 88 5.26 -2.40 -22.35
C ASP A 88 4.38 -3.30 -21.45
N GLY A 89 3.36 -2.70 -20.80
CA GLY A 89 2.25 -3.47 -20.23
C GLY A 89 2.20 -3.61 -18.70
N VAL A 90 2.99 -2.88 -17.91
CA VAL A 90 2.73 -2.81 -16.44
C VAL A 90 1.46 -1.99 -16.22
N SER A 91 0.32 -2.68 -16.05
CA SER A 91 -0.98 -2.05 -15.83
C SER A 91 -1.06 -1.44 -14.44
N ARG A 92 -1.60 -0.23 -14.36
CA ARG A 92 -1.92 0.43 -13.10
C ARG A 92 -3.19 -0.16 -12.48
N ASP A 93 -3.12 -0.50 -11.21
CA ASP A 93 -4.25 -0.85 -10.37
C ASP A 93 -5.08 0.39 -10.07
N ARG A 94 -6.30 0.41 -10.61
CA ARG A 94 -7.24 1.52 -10.41
C ARG A 94 -7.75 1.59 -8.98
N LYS A 95 -7.92 0.46 -8.29
CA LYS A 95 -8.41 0.42 -6.90
C LYS A 95 -7.36 1.04 -5.98
N LEU A 96 -6.11 0.59 -6.09
CA LEU A 96 -4.99 1.15 -5.32
C LEU A 96 -4.83 2.65 -5.58
N ALA A 97 -4.93 3.08 -6.85
CA ALA A 97 -4.87 4.49 -7.19
C ALA A 97 -6.03 5.31 -6.59
N SER A 98 -7.26 4.81 -6.62
CA SER A 98 -8.42 5.46 -6.01
C SER A 98 -8.28 5.56 -4.48
N LEU A 99 -7.89 4.45 -3.83
CA LEU A 99 -7.72 4.40 -2.37
C LEU A 99 -6.63 5.35 -1.90
N ARG A 100 -5.47 5.32 -2.56
CA ARG A 100 -4.39 6.27 -2.30
C ARG A 100 -4.86 7.72 -2.41
N ASN A 101 -5.61 8.05 -3.47
CA ASN A 101 -6.10 9.42 -3.69
C ASN A 101 -7.14 9.80 -2.62
N ALA A 102 -7.96 8.86 -2.15
CA ALA A 102 -8.89 9.09 -1.07
C ALA A 102 -8.15 9.43 0.24
N LEU A 103 -7.09 8.67 0.56
CA LEU A 103 -6.30 8.89 1.77
C LEU A 103 -5.47 10.19 1.72
N GLU A 104 -4.86 10.50 0.58
CA GLU A 104 -4.12 11.76 0.38
C GLU A 104 -5.00 13.00 0.60
N HIS A 105 -6.27 12.92 0.21
CA HIS A 105 -7.21 14.03 0.31
C HIS A 105 -8.17 13.91 1.49
N LEU A 106 -7.93 12.97 2.42
CA LEU A 106 -8.82 12.70 3.55
C LEU A 106 -9.01 13.94 4.45
N VAL A 107 -7.97 14.76 4.61
CA VAL A 107 -8.03 16.01 5.38
C VAL A 107 -9.01 17.05 4.81
N GLU A 108 -9.40 16.91 3.53
CA GLU A 108 -10.35 17.79 2.87
C GLU A 108 -11.79 17.24 2.85
N ALA A 109 -12.00 16.05 3.40
CA ALA A 109 -13.30 15.38 3.44
C ALA A 109 -14.26 16.03 4.44
N ASP A 110 -15.56 15.86 4.20
CA ASP A 110 -16.55 16.01 5.26
C ASP A 110 -16.71 14.65 5.96
N PHE A 111 -17.19 14.65 7.21
CA PHE A 111 -17.35 13.43 8.01
C PHE A 111 -18.80 13.27 8.46
N GLN A 112 -19.42 12.14 8.12
CA GLN A 112 -20.84 11.85 8.37
C GLN A 112 -21.00 10.37 8.72
N ASP A 113 -21.67 10.09 9.85
CA ASP A 113 -22.07 8.74 10.27
C ASP A 113 -20.95 7.69 10.25
N GLY A 114 -19.73 8.06 10.68
CA GLY A 114 -18.59 7.12 10.69
C GLY A 114 -17.87 6.98 9.33
N TYR A 115 -18.22 7.80 8.35
CA TYR A 115 -17.60 7.82 7.03
C TYR A 115 -16.96 9.18 6.72
N ALA A 116 -15.85 9.15 5.99
CA ALA A 116 -15.35 10.28 5.23
C ALA A 116 -16.04 10.33 3.86
N VAL A 117 -16.63 11.47 3.54
CA VAL A 117 -17.42 11.71 2.32
C VAL A 117 -16.89 12.91 1.54
N PRO A 118 -17.10 12.97 0.21
CA PRO A 118 -16.75 14.14 -0.58
C PRO A 118 -17.51 15.37 -0.10
N LYS A 119 -16.80 16.49 0.04
CA LYS A 119 -17.40 17.77 0.41
C LYS A 119 -18.50 18.20 -0.58
N GLU A 120 -19.62 18.69 -0.06
CA GLU A 120 -20.77 19.13 -0.88
C GLU A 120 -20.36 20.14 -1.97
N GLY A 121 -20.93 19.99 -3.16
CA GLY A 121 -20.61 20.82 -4.33
C GLY A 121 -19.32 20.45 -5.09
N ARG A 122 -18.51 19.52 -4.56
CA ARG A 122 -17.39 18.89 -5.28
C ARG A 122 -17.80 17.54 -5.87
N GLY A 123 -18.90 17.52 -6.63
CA GLY A 123 -19.31 16.36 -7.41
C GLY A 123 -18.33 16.05 -8.55
N ALA A 124 -18.41 14.83 -9.10
CA ALA A 124 -17.56 14.32 -10.19
C ALA A 124 -17.47 15.22 -11.45
N SER A 125 -18.41 16.18 -11.59
CA SER A 125 -18.53 17.16 -12.68
C SER A 125 -17.90 18.54 -12.41
N GLY A 126 -17.37 18.81 -11.21
CA GLY A 126 -16.69 20.07 -10.91
C GLY A 126 -15.33 20.16 -11.59
N SER A 127 -15.09 21.22 -12.37
CA SER A 127 -13.84 21.53 -13.07
C SER A 127 -12.62 21.78 -12.17
N GLY A 128 -12.74 21.54 -10.86
CA GLY A 128 -11.64 21.57 -9.90
C GLY A 128 -10.75 20.35 -10.04
N ARG A 129 -9.59 20.50 -10.68
CA ARG A 129 -8.53 19.48 -10.65
C ARG A 129 -8.23 19.07 -9.20
N GLY A 130 -8.48 17.80 -8.87
CA GLY A 130 -7.91 17.09 -7.72
C GLY A 130 -8.76 17.02 -6.44
N LYS A 131 -9.55 18.04 -6.11
CA LYS A 131 -10.13 18.16 -4.76
C LYS A 131 -11.47 17.42 -4.63
N GLY A 132 -11.51 16.32 -3.86
CA GLY A 132 -12.71 15.51 -3.58
C GLY A 132 -12.97 14.32 -4.53
N ARG A 133 -12.17 14.16 -5.59
CA ARG A 133 -12.34 13.07 -6.56
C ARG A 133 -11.92 11.70 -6.02
N GLY A 134 -10.96 11.64 -5.10
CA GLY A 134 -10.45 10.38 -4.53
C GLY A 134 -11.55 9.55 -3.88
N LEU A 135 -12.26 10.15 -2.91
CA LEU A 135 -13.39 9.51 -2.22
C LEU A 135 -14.53 9.16 -3.19
N ALA A 136 -14.89 10.06 -4.10
CA ALA A 136 -15.94 9.81 -5.11
C ALA A 136 -15.59 8.68 -6.11
N SER A 137 -14.32 8.27 -6.18
CA SER A 137 -13.86 7.18 -7.05
C SER A 137 -13.77 5.83 -6.33
N LEU A 138 -14.10 5.78 -5.03
CA LEU A 138 -14.30 4.54 -4.29
C LEU A 138 -15.64 3.90 -4.68
N PRO A 139 -15.81 2.56 -4.53
CA PRO A 139 -17.03 1.85 -4.93
C PRO A 139 -18.31 2.46 -4.37
N ASP A 140 -18.29 2.92 -3.11
CA ASP A 140 -19.43 3.54 -2.43
C ASP A 140 -19.32 5.07 -2.31
N GLY A 141 -18.31 5.67 -2.94
CA GLY A 141 -18.07 7.11 -2.87
C GLY A 141 -17.69 7.64 -1.48
N ARG A 142 -17.37 6.74 -0.54
CA ARG A 142 -17.07 7.05 0.87
C ARG A 142 -15.98 6.11 1.41
N LEU A 143 -15.30 6.55 2.47
CA LEU A 143 -14.31 5.77 3.18
C LEU A 143 -14.75 5.60 4.63
N GLU A 144 -14.79 4.37 5.13
CA GLU A 144 -15.09 4.09 6.53
C GLU A 144 -13.96 4.56 7.43
N ILE A 145 -14.30 5.28 8.52
CA ILE A 145 -13.34 5.83 9.50
C ILE A 145 -13.72 5.47 10.95
N ALA A 146 -14.78 4.68 11.12
CA ALA A 146 -15.36 4.36 12.41
C ALA A 146 -14.58 3.25 13.12
N ILE A 147 -14.55 3.31 14.45
CA ILE A 147 -13.86 2.32 15.31
C ILE A 147 -14.59 0.97 15.28
N ASP A 148 -15.89 0.96 15.02
CA ASP A 148 -16.77 -0.21 14.95
C ASP A 148 -17.02 -0.72 13.52
N GLY A 149 -16.45 -0.05 12.52
CA GLY A 149 -16.58 -0.40 11.11
C GLY A 149 -15.67 -1.55 10.67
N PRO A 150 -15.98 -2.24 9.54
CA PRO A 150 -14.97 -3.04 8.86
C PRO A 150 -13.72 -2.18 8.60
N ALA A 151 -12.55 -2.80 8.77
CA ALA A 151 -11.26 -2.14 8.59
C ALA A 151 -11.16 -1.45 7.21
N VAL A 152 -10.29 -0.45 7.08
CA VAL A 152 -10.10 0.37 5.86
C VAL A 152 -9.87 -0.48 4.60
N PHE A 153 -9.40 -1.71 4.80
CA PHE A 153 -8.87 -2.60 3.79
C PHE A 153 -9.80 -3.70 3.30
N ASP A 154 -11.10 -3.69 3.60
CA ASP A 154 -12.04 -4.54 2.83
C ASP A 154 -11.97 -4.24 1.30
N MET A 155 -11.33 -3.12 0.91
CA MET A 155 -11.05 -2.73 -0.47
C MET A 155 -9.70 -3.23 -1.06
N LEU A 156 -8.75 -3.72 -0.26
CA LEU A 156 -7.45 -4.23 -0.69
C LEU A 156 -7.19 -5.64 -0.13
N ASP A 157 -7.01 -6.60 -1.02
CA ASP A 157 -6.63 -7.97 -0.67
C ASP A 157 -5.13 -7.99 -0.28
N THR A 158 -4.86 -8.14 1.02
CA THR A 158 -3.48 -8.17 1.56
C THR A 158 -2.66 -9.32 1.00
N ASP A 159 -3.27 -10.48 0.74
CA ASP A 159 -2.60 -11.65 0.17
C ASP A 159 -2.21 -11.40 -1.30
N GLU A 160 -3.07 -10.68 -2.04
CA GLU A 160 -2.73 -10.25 -3.40
C GLU A 160 -1.56 -9.26 -3.41
N VAL A 161 -1.58 -8.27 -2.51
CA VAL A 161 -0.50 -7.28 -2.37
C VAL A 161 0.82 -7.95 -1.98
N GLU A 162 0.78 -8.89 -1.03
CA GLU A 162 1.93 -9.69 -0.62
C GLU A 162 2.51 -10.48 -1.80
N ARG A 163 1.66 -11.23 -2.50
CA ARG A 163 2.06 -12.06 -3.64
C ARG A 163 2.66 -11.21 -4.76
N VAL A 164 2.17 -10.00 -4.98
CA VAL A 164 2.77 -9.07 -5.94
C VAL A 164 4.14 -8.62 -5.46
N ALA A 165 4.29 -8.22 -4.20
CA ALA A 165 5.57 -7.77 -3.64
C ALA A 165 6.63 -8.87 -3.64
N LEU A 166 6.31 -10.08 -3.17
CA LEU A 166 7.21 -11.25 -3.19
C LEU A 166 7.72 -11.55 -4.59
N ARG A 167 6.83 -11.57 -5.59
CA ARG A 167 7.21 -11.79 -6.99
C ARG A 167 8.17 -10.72 -7.51
N GLN A 168 8.07 -9.48 -7.04
CA GLN A 168 9.00 -8.44 -7.46
C GLN A 168 10.38 -8.57 -6.82
N VAL A 169 10.43 -8.91 -5.53
CA VAL A 169 11.71 -9.20 -4.87
C VAL A 169 12.41 -10.35 -5.58
N GLN A 170 11.71 -11.49 -5.75
CA GLN A 170 12.27 -12.67 -6.41
C GLN A 170 12.78 -12.37 -7.82
N ALA A 171 11.97 -11.72 -8.66
CA ALA A 171 12.36 -11.40 -10.03
C ALA A 171 13.58 -10.47 -10.10
N ILE A 172 13.73 -9.53 -9.16
CA ILE A 172 14.89 -8.64 -9.09
C ILE A 172 16.13 -9.39 -8.59
N GLU A 173 16.00 -10.22 -7.55
CA GLU A 173 17.15 -10.98 -7.04
C GLU A 173 17.67 -11.96 -8.10
N GLU A 174 16.79 -12.66 -8.81
CA GLU A 174 17.16 -13.56 -9.91
C GLU A 174 17.91 -12.82 -11.04
N GLU A 175 17.45 -11.62 -11.39
CA GLU A 175 18.10 -10.79 -12.41
C GLU A 175 19.48 -10.30 -11.95
N LEU A 176 19.59 -9.83 -10.69
CA LEU A 176 20.85 -9.38 -10.12
C LEU A 176 21.88 -10.51 -10.01
N GLU A 177 21.44 -11.72 -9.69
CA GLU A 177 22.29 -12.91 -9.66
C GLU A 177 22.82 -13.26 -11.06
N GLN A 178 21.94 -13.25 -12.07
CA GLN A 178 22.34 -13.47 -13.47
C GLN A 178 23.35 -12.42 -13.95
N ASP A 179 23.09 -11.15 -13.69
CA ASP A 179 24.00 -10.03 -14.00
C ASP A 179 25.38 -10.21 -13.35
N ALA A 180 25.41 -10.70 -12.10
CA ALA A 180 26.66 -10.93 -11.38
C ALA A 180 27.46 -12.10 -11.99
N VAL A 181 26.78 -13.19 -12.36
CA VAL A 181 27.38 -14.35 -13.03
C VAL A 181 27.95 -13.94 -14.40
N GLU A 182 27.19 -13.21 -15.21
CA GLU A 182 27.66 -12.75 -16.53
C GLU A 182 28.89 -11.85 -16.44
N ARG A 183 28.92 -10.93 -15.47
CA ARG A 183 30.09 -10.07 -15.23
C ARG A 183 31.30 -10.88 -14.79
N TYR A 184 31.11 -11.89 -13.94
CA TYR A 184 32.18 -12.77 -13.50
C TYR A 184 32.76 -13.58 -14.66
N LEU A 185 31.90 -14.19 -15.49
CA LEU A 185 32.33 -14.93 -16.68
C LEU A 185 33.08 -14.02 -17.67
N SER A 186 32.56 -12.82 -17.91
CA SER A 186 33.22 -11.83 -18.78
C SER A 186 34.60 -11.43 -18.26
N LEU A 187 34.77 -11.29 -16.94
CA LEU A 187 36.07 -11.03 -16.32
C LEU A 187 37.04 -12.20 -16.50
N MET A 188 36.59 -13.45 -16.34
CA MET A 188 37.44 -14.61 -16.56
C MET A 188 37.89 -14.74 -18.03
N GLU A 189 37.01 -14.44 -18.98
CA GLU A 189 37.34 -14.44 -20.41
C GLU A 189 38.31 -13.31 -20.81
N ALA A 190 38.27 -12.18 -20.09
CA ALA A 190 39.14 -11.03 -20.35
C ALA A 190 40.59 -11.22 -19.81
N PHE A 191 40.82 -12.21 -18.95
CA PHE A 191 42.14 -12.56 -18.42
C PHE A 191 42.44 -14.06 -18.61
N PRO A 192 42.65 -14.52 -19.85
CA PRO A 192 43.06 -15.89 -20.08
C PRO A 192 44.49 -16.10 -19.56
N GLU A 193 44.70 -17.18 -18.81
CA GLU A 193 46.03 -17.63 -18.33
C GLU A 193 47.03 -17.88 -19.47
#